data_AF-A0A661KZZ5-F1
#
_entry.id   AF-A0A661KZZ5-F1
#
_cell.length_a   1.000
_cell.length_b   1.000
_cell.length_c   1.000
_cell.angle_alpha   90.00
_cell.angle_beta   90.00
_cell.angle_gamma   90.00
#
_symmetry.space_group_name_H-M   'P 1'
#
loop_
_entity.id
_entity.type
_entity.pdbx_description
1 polymer ?
#
loop_
_entity_poly.entity_id
_entity_poly.type
_entity_poly.pdbx_seq_one_letter_code
_entity_poly.pdbx_strand_id
1 'polypeptide(L)'
;MIPKECKRRAEVDFPIAEVSKHSAREKSIRHGHPSTLHLWWARRPLAACRAMLLALLLPDPCDPHCPKAFKTKARELLPKILGEIGPTDKELRQKLLKFIADFANWDFATHPVYLEVGRGLV
;
A
#
# COMPACT_ATOMS: atom_id res chain seq x y z
N MET A 1 5.24 7.82 -14.23
CA MET A 1 4.49 9.04 -13.85
C MET A 1 3.01 8.77 -14.11
N ILE A 2 2.14 9.04 -13.13
CA ILE A 2 0.69 8.81 -13.25
C ILE A 2 0.08 9.95 -14.08
N PRO A 3 -0.66 9.66 -15.17
CA PRO A 3 -1.38 10.68 -15.95
C PRO A 3 -2.36 11.46 -15.06
N LYS A 4 -2.61 12.74 -15.36
CA LYS A 4 -3.47 13.60 -14.53
C LYS A 4 -4.92 13.08 -14.47
N GLU A 5 -5.35 12.44 -15.54
CA GLU A 5 -6.69 11.91 -15.74
C GLU A 5 -6.87 10.55 -15.05
N CYS A 6 -5.78 9.87 -14.70
CA CYS A 6 -5.81 8.58 -14.05
C CYS A 6 -5.99 8.74 -12.55
N LYS A 7 -7.06 8.15 -12.01
CA LYS A 7 -7.32 8.16 -10.57
C LYS A 7 -6.25 7.40 -9.80
N ARG A 8 -5.91 7.91 -8.63
CA ARG A 8 -5.07 7.22 -7.65
C ARG A 8 -5.89 6.21 -6.86
N ARG A 9 -5.24 5.20 -6.28
CA ARG A 9 -5.93 4.22 -5.41
C ARG A 9 -6.69 4.93 -4.28
N ALA A 10 -6.08 5.91 -3.62
CA ALA A 10 -6.70 6.67 -2.54
C ALA A 10 -8.00 7.41 -2.92
N GLU A 11 -8.20 7.74 -4.21
CA GLU A 11 -9.38 8.43 -4.72
C GLU A 11 -10.53 7.46 -5.05
N VAL A 12 -10.24 6.16 -5.13
CA VAL A 12 -11.20 5.12 -5.51
C VAL A 12 -11.57 4.23 -4.33
N ASP A 13 -10.56 3.73 -3.60
CA ASP A 13 -10.75 2.78 -2.50
C ASP A 13 -9.54 2.72 -1.56
N PHE A 14 -9.77 2.41 -0.29
CA PHE A 14 -8.72 2.34 0.72
C PHE A 14 -9.04 1.26 1.78
N PRO A 15 -8.08 0.42 2.21
CA PRO A 15 -8.33 -0.68 3.14
C PRO A 15 -8.41 -0.19 4.59
N ILE A 16 -9.44 0.61 4.90
CA ILE A 16 -9.60 1.31 6.19
C ILE A 16 -9.57 0.35 7.37
N ALA A 17 -10.25 -0.81 7.28
CA ALA A 17 -10.36 -1.74 8.39
C ALA A 17 -8.99 -2.25 8.86
N GLU A 18 -8.17 -2.76 7.93
CA GLU A 18 -6.85 -3.29 8.28
C GLU A 18 -5.85 -2.22 8.63
N VAL A 19 -5.88 -1.08 7.94
CA VAL A 19 -5.05 0.07 8.30
C VAL A 19 -5.38 0.55 9.72
N SER A 20 -6.66 0.56 10.10
CA SER A 20 -7.11 0.94 11.44
C SER A 20 -6.67 -0.06 12.50
N LYS A 21 -6.77 -1.37 12.20
CA LYS A 21 -6.28 -2.45 13.06
C LYS A 21 -4.78 -2.33 13.34
N HIS A 22 -3.96 -2.15 12.30
CA HIS A 22 -2.52 -1.93 12.44
C HIS A 22 -2.21 -0.63 13.18
N SER A 23 -2.95 0.44 12.89
CA SER A 23 -2.82 1.72 13.59
C SER A 23 -3.11 1.62 15.09
N ALA A 24 -4.12 0.83 15.48
CA ALA A 24 -4.45 0.59 16.88
C ALA A 24 -3.35 -0.24 17.58
N ARG A 25 -2.85 -1.29 16.91
CA ARG A 25 -1.71 -2.11 17.40
C ARG A 25 -0.46 -1.25 17.60
N GLU A 26 -0.05 -0.43 16.64
CA GLU A 26 1.15 0.40 16.75
C GLU A 26 1.10 1.41 17.90
N LYS A 27 -0.10 1.85 18.32
CA LYS A 27 -0.30 2.74 19.47
C LYS A 27 -0.10 2.03 20.81
N SER A 28 -0.31 0.72 20.89
CA SER A 28 -0.15 -0.04 22.12
C SER A 28 1.27 -0.54 22.34
N ILE A 29 2.12 -0.52 21.31
CA ILE A 29 3.55 -0.87 21.42
C ILE A 29 4.27 0.17 22.28
N ARG A 30 5.04 -0.30 23.28
CA ARG A 30 5.75 0.54 24.24
C ARG A 30 7.27 0.52 24.10
N HIS A 31 7.84 -0.43 23.36
CA HIS A 31 9.28 -0.57 23.16
C HIS A 31 9.59 -1.01 21.73
N GLY A 32 10.78 -0.64 21.22
CA GLY A 32 11.34 -1.18 19.98
C GLY A 32 10.67 -0.72 18.67
N HIS A 33 9.76 0.26 18.71
CA HIS A 33 9.06 0.77 17.53
C HIS A 33 9.27 2.28 17.38
N PRO A 34 9.38 2.86 16.17
CA PRO A 34 9.62 4.30 16.00
C PRO A 34 8.57 5.20 16.66
N SER A 35 7.34 4.70 16.88
CA SER A 35 6.30 5.38 17.65
C SER A 35 6.64 5.55 19.14
N THR A 36 7.77 5.03 19.65
CA THR A 36 8.18 5.21 21.04
C THR A 36 9.24 6.30 21.22
N LEU A 37 9.82 6.85 20.13
CA LEU A 37 10.89 7.85 20.22
C LEU A 37 10.43 9.18 20.84
N HIS A 38 9.34 9.78 20.34
CA HIS A 38 8.74 10.98 20.93
C HIS A 38 7.23 11.03 20.72
N LEU A 39 6.48 11.22 21.82
CA LEU A 39 5.03 11.40 21.82
C LEU A 39 4.68 12.88 21.65
N TRP A 40 4.22 13.25 20.47
CA TRP A 40 3.66 14.57 20.19
C TRP A 40 2.14 14.55 20.32
N TRP A 41 1.55 15.72 20.54
CA TRP A 41 0.11 15.89 20.42
C TRP A 41 -0.32 15.61 18.97
N ALA A 42 -1.44 14.91 18.80
CA ALA A 42 -2.03 14.54 17.50
C ALA A 42 -1.20 13.64 16.56
N ARG A 43 -0.32 12.75 17.08
CA ARG A 43 0.43 11.80 16.22
C ARG A 43 -0.49 10.94 15.34
N ARG A 44 -0.25 11.02 14.03
CA ARG A 44 -0.85 10.10 13.06
C ARG A 44 -0.13 8.74 13.14
N PRO A 45 -0.87 7.62 13.15
CA PRO A 45 -0.27 6.29 13.13
C PRO A 45 0.63 6.11 11.90
N LEU A 46 1.80 5.50 12.07
CA LEU A 46 2.74 5.28 10.96
C LEU A 46 2.15 4.31 9.94
N ALA A 47 1.40 3.30 10.39
CA ALA A 47 0.60 2.42 9.55
C ALA A 47 -0.30 3.20 8.57
N ALA A 48 -1.07 4.17 9.07
CA ALA A 48 -1.96 4.99 8.26
C ALA A 48 -1.20 5.87 7.25
N CYS A 49 -0.12 6.53 7.70
CA CYS A 49 0.71 7.35 6.82
C CYS A 49 1.32 6.52 5.69
N ARG A 50 1.85 5.33 5.99
CA ARG A 50 2.50 4.46 5.01
C ARG A 50 1.51 3.94 3.96
N ALA A 51 0.35 3.45 4.41
CA ALA A 51 -0.69 2.96 3.52
C ALA A 51 -1.24 4.09 2.64
N MET A 52 -1.46 5.28 3.20
CA MET A 52 -1.96 6.42 2.43
C MET A 52 -0.95 6.90 1.39
N LEU A 53 0.34 6.98 1.73
CA LEU A 53 1.39 7.34 0.78
C LEU A 53 1.43 6.37 -0.41
N LEU A 54 1.40 5.06 -0.16
CA LEU A 54 1.30 4.08 -1.25
C LEU A 54 0.02 4.27 -2.07
N ALA A 55 -1.12 4.46 -1.43
CA ALA A 55 -2.39 4.65 -2.13
C ALA A 55 -2.40 5.92 -3.02
N LEU A 56 -1.62 6.94 -2.68
CA LEU A 56 -1.44 8.15 -3.48
C LEU A 56 -0.40 7.99 -4.61
N LEU A 57 0.56 7.09 -4.44
CA LEU A 57 1.63 6.84 -5.43
C LEU A 57 1.27 5.76 -6.45
N LEU A 58 0.14 5.06 -6.28
CA LEU A 58 -0.29 3.97 -7.16
C LEU A 58 -1.54 4.39 -7.95
N PRO A 59 -1.54 4.22 -9.29
CA PRO A 59 -2.74 4.44 -10.11
C PRO A 59 -3.76 3.30 -9.93
N ASP A 60 -5.03 3.58 -10.20
CA ASP A 60 -6.07 2.55 -10.24
C ASP A 60 -5.98 1.73 -11.54
N PRO A 61 -5.75 0.40 -11.49
CA PRO A 61 -5.66 -0.42 -12.70
C PRO A 61 -6.96 -0.51 -13.48
N CYS A 62 -8.11 -0.26 -12.86
CA CYS A 62 -9.41 -0.24 -13.54
C CYS A 62 -9.72 1.10 -14.23
N ASP A 63 -8.92 2.14 -14.01
CA ASP A 63 -9.12 3.43 -14.67
C ASP A 63 -8.75 3.34 -16.17
N PRO A 64 -9.56 3.91 -17.08
CA PRO A 64 -9.27 3.91 -18.51
C PRO A 64 -7.91 4.54 -18.87
N HIS A 65 -7.46 5.53 -18.09
CA HIS A 65 -6.21 6.26 -18.31
C HIS A 65 -5.02 5.63 -17.58
N CYS A 66 -5.21 4.46 -16.95
CA CYS A 66 -4.13 3.77 -16.25
C CYS A 66 -3.03 3.32 -17.21
N PRO A 67 -1.75 3.69 -16.96
CA PRO A 67 -0.64 3.30 -17.83
C PRO A 67 -0.50 1.78 -17.98
N LYS A 68 -0.48 1.29 -19.22
CA LYS A 68 -0.28 -0.14 -19.51
C LYS A 68 1.03 -0.67 -18.91
N ALA A 69 2.10 0.14 -18.96
CA ALA A 69 3.40 -0.23 -18.39
C ALA A 69 3.33 -0.51 -16.88
N PHE A 70 2.53 0.28 -16.14
CA PHE A 70 2.30 0.03 -14.72
C PHE A 70 1.58 -1.31 -14.50
N LYS A 71 0.52 -1.58 -15.27
CA LYS A 71 -0.24 -2.83 -15.16
C LYS A 71 0.64 -4.06 -15.40
N THR A 72 1.53 -4.01 -16.39
CA THR A 72 2.49 -5.08 -16.68
C THR A 72 3.47 -5.26 -15.52
N LYS A 73 4.11 -4.17 -15.06
CA LYS A 73 5.07 -4.20 -13.96
C LYS A 73 4.45 -4.68 -12.65
N ALA A 74 3.20 -4.27 -12.37
CA ALA A 74 2.48 -4.70 -11.18
C ALA A 74 2.17 -6.20 -11.22
N ARG A 75 1.79 -6.74 -12.38
CA ARG A 75 1.56 -8.18 -12.57
C ARG A 75 2.85 -9.01 -12.46
N GLU A 76 4.00 -8.44 -12.75
CA GLU A 76 5.30 -9.09 -12.57
C GLU A 76 5.77 -9.10 -11.10
N LEU A 77 5.57 -7.99 -10.37
CA LEU A 77 6.14 -7.81 -9.04
C LEU A 77 5.28 -8.34 -7.90
N LEU A 78 3.97 -8.09 -7.94
CA LEU A 78 3.05 -8.46 -6.86
C LEU A 78 2.98 -9.98 -6.58
N PRO A 79 3.20 -10.91 -7.54
CA PRO A 79 3.19 -12.34 -7.23
C PRO A 79 4.28 -12.81 -6.27
N LYS A 80 5.39 -12.06 -6.16
CA LYS A 80 6.48 -12.33 -5.19
C LYS A 80 5.98 -12.34 -3.74
N ILE A 81 4.82 -11.73 -3.47
CA ILE A 81 4.26 -11.56 -2.13
C ILE A 81 2.86 -12.17 -2.03
N LEU A 82 2.01 -11.91 -3.03
CA LEU A 82 0.57 -12.21 -2.95
C LEU A 82 0.15 -13.43 -3.79
N GLY A 83 1.11 -14.15 -4.36
CA GLY A 83 0.88 -15.28 -5.26
C GLY A 83 0.21 -14.86 -6.57
N GLU A 84 -0.53 -15.79 -7.18
CA GLU A 84 -1.13 -15.56 -8.49
C GLU A 84 -2.09 -14.36 -8.53
N ILE A 85 -1.98 -13.60 -9.62
CA ILE A 85 -2.85 -12.48 -9.96
C ILE A 85 -3.65 -12.91 -11.17
N GLY A 86 -4.98 -12.84 -11.06
CA GLY A 86 -5.84 -13.19 -12.17
C GLY A 86 -5.68 -12.25 -13.38
N PRO A 87 -6.25 -12.64 -14.53
CA PRO A 87 -6.05 -11.91 -15.78
C PRO A 87 -6.70 -10.53 -15.77
N THR A 88 -7.73 -10.31 -14.94
CA THR A 88 -8.53 -9.09 -15.00
C THR A 88 -7.92 -7.92 -14.22
N ASP A 89 -8.17 -6.69 -14.68
CA ASP A 89 -7.74 -5.49 -13.97
C ASP A 89 -8.44 -5.34 -12.60
N LYS A 90 -9.63 -5.92 -12.42
CA LYS A 90 -10.34 -5.96 -11.14
C LYS A 90 -9.60 -6.80 -10.10
N GLU A 91 -9.03 -7.93 -10.50
CA GLU A 91 -8.22 -8.78 -9.61
C GLU A 91 -6.90 -8.09 -9.26
N LEU A 92 -6.25 -7.47 -10.25
CA LEU A 92 -5.06 -6.64 -9.99
C LEU A 92 -5.36 -5.52 -8.99
N ARG A 93 -6.53 -4.87 -9.13
CA ARG A 93 -7.00 -3.83 -8.20
C ARG A 93 -7.15 -4.35 -6.78
N GLN A 94 -7.76 -5.52 -6.61
CA GLN A 94 -7.94 -6.15 -5.31
C GLN A 94 -6.60 -6.55 -4.69
N LYS A 95 -5.67 -7.08 -5.48
CA LYS A 95 -4.32 -7.43 -5.03
C LYS A 95 -3.52 -6.19 -4.63
N LEU A 96 -3.63 -5.08 -5.36
CA LEU A 96 -3.04 -3.80 -4.95
C LEU A 96 -3.65 -3.28 -3.64
N LEU A 97 -4.97 -3.41 -3.46
CA LEU A 97 -5.62 -3.03 -2.20
C LEU A 97 -5.11 -3.88 -1.04
N LYS A 98 -4.97 -5.20 -1.24
CA LYS A 98 -4.38 -6.11 -0.25
C LYS A 98 -2.92 -5.77 0.03
N PHE A 99 -2.12 -5.45 -0.99
CA PHE A 99 -0.74 -5.01 -0.81
C PHE A 99 -0.64 -3.76 0.06
N ILE A 100 -1.49 -2.75 -0.18
CA ILE A 100 -1.54 -1.53 0.65
C ILE A 100 -1.94 -1.87 2.10
N ALA A 101 -2.91 -2.78 2.28
CA ALA A 101 -3.34 -3.24 3.59
C ALA A 101 -2.19 -3.94 4.35
N ASP A 102 -1.51 -4.87 3.69
CA ASP A 102 -0.38 -5.61 4.24
C ASP A 102 0.76 -4.64 4.57
N PHE A 103 1.07 -3.67 3.70
CA PHE A 103 2.13 -2.70 3.95
C PHE A 103 1.83 -1.74 5.11
N ALA A 104 0.58 -1.63 5.56
CA ALA A 104 0.25 -0.94 6.81
C ALA A 104 0.90 -1.63 8.02
N ASN A 105 1.16 -2.93 7.94
CA ASN A 105 1.89 -3.67 8.96
C ASN A 105 3.39 -3.28 8.97
N TRP A 106 3.90 -2.89 10.14
CA TRP A 106 5.31 -2.56 10.33
C TRP A 106 6.26 -3.70 9.95
N ASP A 107 5.87 -4.94 10.28
CA ASP A 107 6.68 -6.14 10.04
C ASP A 107 6.91 -6.36 8.53
N PHE A 108 5.92 -6.03 7.69
CA PHE A 108 6.06 -6.11 6.22
C PHE A 108 6.75 -4.87 5.65
N ALA A 109 6.57 -3.69 6.24
CA ALA A 109 7.26 -2.48 5.83
C ALA A 109 8.79 -2.52 6.05
N THR A 110 9.28 -3.49 6.83
CA THR A 110 10.71 -3.74 7.05
C THR A 110 11.23 -4.97 6.31
N HIS A 111 10.35 -5.73 5.64
CA HIS A 111 10.72 -6.95 4.93
C HIS A 111 11.34 -6.62 3.55
N PRO A 112 12.52 -7.16 3.20
CA PRO A 112 13.23 -6.79 1.97
C PRO A 112 12.42 -6.95 0.69
N VAL A 113 11.68 -8.06 0.57
CA VAL A 113 10.85 -8.35 -0.61
C VAL A 113 9.70 -7.35 -0.76
N TYR A 114 9.05 -6.96 0.35
CA TYR A 114 7.99 -5.95 0.34
C TYR A 114 8.53 -4.57 -0.06
N LEU A 115 9.73 -4.23 0.40
CA LEU A 115 10.42 -2.98 0.01
C LEU A 115 10.80 -2.98 -1.47
N GLU A 116 11.32 -4.09 -2.00
CA GLU A 116 11.66 -4.22 -3.42
C GLU A 116 10.41 -4.04 -4.29
N VAL A 117 9.33 -4.76 -3.98
CA VAL A 117 8.06 -4.65 -4.71
C VAL A 117 7.48 -3.24 -4.59
N GLY A 118 7.45 -2.66 -3.38
CA GLY A 118 6.95 -1.30 -3.16
C GLY A 118 7.73 -0.26 -3.97
N ARG A 119 9.07 -0.34 -3.99
CA ARG A 119 9.92 0.55 -4.80
C ARG A 119 9.75 0.32 -6.29
N GLY A 120 9.51 -0.91 -6.72
CA GLY A 120 9.28 -1.24 -8.11
C GLY A 120 7.94 -0.73 -8.65
N LEU A 121 6.92 -0.58 -7.80
CA LEU A 121 5.59 -0.13 -8.22
C LEU A 121 5.46 1.39 -8.38
N VAL A 122 6.29 2.17 -7.70
CA VAL A 122 6.35 3.65 -7.78
C VAL A 122 7.19 4.08 -8.99
#